data_AF-A0AAE3EBQ2-F1
#
_entry.id   AF-A0AAE3EBQ2-F1
#
_cell.length_a   1.000
_cell.length_b   1.000
_cell.length_c   1.000
_cell.angle_alpha   90.00
_cell.angle_beta   90.00
_cell.angle_gamma   90.00
#
_symmetry.space_group_name_H-M   'P 1'
#
loop_
_entity.id
_entity.type
_entity.pdbx_description
1 polymer ?
#
loop_
_entity_poly.entity_id
_entity_poly.type
_entity_poly.pdbx_seq_one_letter_code
_entity_poly.pdbx_strand_id
1 'polypeptide(L)' 'MKKLVSDQIVNYLERRGVEYVFGLCGHTVIAMLDAFSRSTKLRYISVRHEQIAA' A
#
# COMPACT_ATOMS: atom_id res chain seq x y z
N MET A 1 0.23 -19.90 -9.17
CA MET A 1 -0.34 -19.60 -7.83
C MET A 1 -1.27 -18.41 -7.93
N LYS A 2 -2.36 -18.38 -7.16
CA LYS A 2 -3.25 -17.21 -7.08
C LYS A 2 -2.54 -16.09 -6.31
N LYS A 3 -2.61 -14.85 -6.80
CA LYS A 3 -2.08 -13.67 -6.10
C LYS A 3 -2.99 -13.32 -4.91
N LEU A 4 -2.41 -12.74 -3.85
CA LEU A 4 -3.19 -12.24 -2.72
C LEU A 4 -4.01 -11.01 -3.16
N VAL A 5 -5.06 -10.71 -2.40
CA VAL A 5 -5.87 -9.50 -2.63
C VAL A 5 -5.01 -8.24 -2.49
N SER A 6 -4.03 -8.23 -1.58
CA SER A 6 -3.13 -7.10 -1.41
C SER A 6 -2.31 -6.80 -2.66
N ASP A 7 -1.74 -7.82 -3.30
CA ASP A 7 -1.01 -7.66 -4.56
C ASP A 7 -1.94 -7.13 -5.67
N GLN A 8 -3.20 -7.58 -5.71
CA GLN A 8 -4.17 -7.12 -6.71
C GLN A 8 -4.49 -5.63 -6.53
N ILE A 9 -4.63 -5.16 -5.28
CA ILE A 9 -4.85 -3.75 -4.97
C ILE A 9 -3.66 -2.91 -5.41
N VAL A 10 -2.42 -3.32 -5.10
CA VAL A 10 -1.20 -2.61 -5.56
C VAL A 10 -1.18 -2.52 -7.08
N ASN A 11 -1.38 -3.63 -7.79
CA ASN A 11 -1.42 -3.65 -9.26
C ASN A 11 -2.51 -2.72 -9.82
N TYR A 12 -3.67 -2.62 -9.15
CA TYR A 12 -4.76 -1.74 -9.55
C TYR A 12 -4.42 -0.25 -9.36
N LEU A 13 -3.72 0.10 -8.28
CA LEU A 13 -3.27 1.46 -8.00
C LEU A 13 -2.16 1.90 -8.95
N GLU A 14 -1.19 1.03 -9.23
CA GLU A 14 -0.12 1.29 -10.21
C GLU A 14 -0.69 1.58 -11.61
N ARG A 15 -1.69 0.81 -12.06
CA ARG A 15 -2.34 1.06 -13.37
C ARG A 15 -3.11 2.38 -13.43
N ARG A 16 -3.47 2.96 -12.28
CA ARG A 16 -4.08 4.29 -12.18
C ARG A 16 -3.07 5.43 -12.10
N GLY A 17 -1.77 5.12 -12.08
CA GLY A 17 -0.74 6.12 -11.89
C GLY A 17 -0.68 6.66 -10.46
N VAL A 18 -1.12 5.89 -9.46
CA VAL A 18 -0.93 6.28 -8.05
C VAL A 18 0.54 6.07 -7.67
N GLU A 19 1.21 7.17 -7.35
CA GLU A 19 2.64 7.18 -7.00
C GLU A 19 2.87 7.10 -5.47
N TYR A 20 1.91 7.56 -4.66
CA TYR A 20 2.05 7.65 -3.21
C TYR A 20 0.83 7.10 -2.48
N VAL A 21 1.07 6.38 -1.38
CA VAL A 21 0.04 5.94 -0.44
C VAL A 21 0.47 6.35 0.96
N PHE A 22 -0.41 7.07 1.66
CA PHE A 22 -0.18 7.50 3.04
C PHE A 22 -0.91 6.57 4.01
N GLY A 23 -0.30 6.27 5.14
CA GLY A 23 -0.94 5.44 6.16
C GLY A 23 -0.10 5.29 7.42
N LEU A 24 -0.66 4.61 8.41
CA LEU A 24 0.06 4.15 9.60
C LEU A 24 0.11 2.62 9.60
N CYS A 25 1.21 2.05 10.08
CA CYS A 25 1.34 0.61 10.15
C CYS A 25 0.38 0.00 11.19
N GLY A 26 -0.12 -1.20 10.92
CA GLY A 26 -0.99 -1.94 11.84
C GLY A 26 -1.04 -3.42 11.48
N HIS A 27 -1.26 -4.28 12.49
CA HIS A 27 -1.26 -5.74 12.32
C HIS A 27 -2.28 -6.22 11.28
N THR A 28 -3.47 -5.59 11.26
CA THR A 28 -4.56 -5.94 10.33
C THR A 28 -4.25 -5.59 8.87
N VAL A 29 -3.30 -4.69 8.62
CA VAL A 29 -2.91 -4.25 7.26
C VAL A 29 -1.50 -4.71 6.87
N ILE A 30 -0.86 -5.59 7.65
CA ILE A 30 0.54 -5.98 7.42
C ILE A 30 0.76 -6.60 6.03
N ALA A 31 -0.20 -7.39 5.53
CA ALA A 31 -0.13 -7.98 4.20
C ALA A 31 -0.26 -6.94 3.06
N MET A 32 -0.92 -5.80 3.32
CA MET A 32 -0.95 -4.67 2.40
C MET A 32 0.37 -3.92 2.41
N LEU A 33 0.95 -3.68 3.59
CA LEU A 33 2.25 -3.00 3.72
C LEU A 33 3.37 -3.80 3.06
N ASP A 34 3.36 -5.12 3.24
CA ASP A 34 4.25 -6.05 2.57
C ASP A 34 4.09 -5.96 1.04
N ALA A 35 2.86 -5.94 0.51
CA ALA A 35 2.62 -5.77 -0.92
C ALA A 35 3.10 -4.39 -1.44
N PHE A 36 2.85 -3.31 -0.70
CA PHE A 36 3.35 -1.98 -1.05
C PHE A 36 4.87 -1.92 -1.06
N SER A 37 5.54 -2.58 -0.11
CA SER A 37 7.00 -2.58 -0.01
C SER A 37 7.72 -3.19 -1.22
N ARG A 38 7.03 -4.06 -1.98
CA ARG A 38 7.55 -4.68 -3.20
C ARG A 38 7.31 -3.86 -4.47
N SER A 39 6.50 -2.81 -4.41
CA SER A 39 6.24 -1.96 -5.58
C SER A 39 7.43 -1.05 -5.85
N THR A 40 7.78 -0.90 -7.12
CA THR A 40 8.78 0.08 -7.59
C THR A 40 8.15 1.36 -8.15
N LYS A 41 6.83 1.37 -8.34
CA LYS A 41 6.07 2.50 -8.93
C LYS A 41 5.26 3.28 -7.90
N LEU A 42 4.93 2.65 -6.77
CA LEU A 42 4.15 3.22 -5.69
C LEU A 42 4.99 3.22 -4.42
N ARG A 43 5.03 4.37 -3.74
CA ARG A 43 5.77 4.55 -2.49
C ARG A 43 4.81 4.73 -1.32
N TYR A 44 4.93 3.84 -0.33
CA TYR A 44 4.21 3.97 0.94
C TYR A 44 4.92 5.00 1.83
N ILE A 45 4.16 5.96 2.38
CA ILE A 45 4.63 7.00 3.28
C ILE A 45 3.94 6.80 4.62
N SER A 46 4.74 6.41 5.63
CA SER A 46 4.22 6.28 6.99
C SER A 46 4.01 7.66 7.62
N VAL A 47 2.83 7.89 8.17
CA VAL A 47 2.51 9.06 9.00
C VAL A 47 2.52 8.69 10.48
N ARG A 48 2.35 9.68 11.38
CA ARG A 48 2.33 9.47 12.84
C ARG A 48 0.93 9.23 13.40
N HIS A 49 -0.10 9.65 12.68
CA HIS A 49 -1.50 9.46 13.05
C HIS A 49 -2.30 9.29 11.75
N GLU A 50 -3.23 8.35 11.74
CA GLU A 50 -4.13 8.05 10.63
C GLU A 50 -4.90 9.29 10.14
N GLN A 51 -5.21 10.24 11.02
CA GLN A 51 -5.86 11.49 10.63
C GLN A 51 -5.01 12.33 9.67
N ILE A 52 -3.68 12.20 9.68
CA ILE A 52 -2.77 12.90 8.75
C ILE A 52 -2.70 12.17 7.40
N ALA A 53 -3.09 10.89 7.34
CA ALA A 53 -3.07 10.12 6.10
C ALA A 53 -4.25 10.43 5.15
N ALA A 54 -5.34 10.99 5.69
CA ALA A 54 -6.58 11.28 4.97
C ALA A 54 -6.70 12.77 4.62
#